data_AF-A0A416U276-F1
#
_entry.id   AF-A0A416U276-F1
#
_cell.length_a   1.000
_cell.length_b   1.000
_cell.length_c   1.000
_cell.angle_alpha   90.00
_cell.angle_beta   90.00
_cell.angle_gamma   90.00
#
_symmetry.space_group_name_H-M   'P 1'
#
loop_
_entity.id
_entity.type
_entity.pdbx_description
1 polymer ?
#
loop_
_entity_poly.entity_id
_entity_poly.type
_entity_poly.pdbx_seq_one_letter_code
_entity_poly.pdbx_strand_id
1 'polypeptide(L)'
;MKRIKMKNNTTKFVWDGDNCVDKYTELIEQYYYDSKEERMEHKKEMESNGWNDSGQVKEMVSGSLMPGAKNPPVHVWFGSYYKTIRE
;
A
#
# COMPACT_ATOMS: atom_id res chain seq x y z
N MET A 1 7.03 1.07 -15.75
CA MET A 1 6.85 2.49 -15.37
C MET A 1 5.94 2.53 -14.15
N LYS A 2 6.49 2.94 -12.99
CA LYS A 2 5.74 2.98 -11.73
C LYS A 2 4.66 4.06 -11.80
N ARG A 3 3.41 3.67 -11.54
CA ARG A 3 2.25 4.56 -11.53
C ARG A 3 1.74 4.70 -10.11
N ILE A 4 1.63 5.94 -9.63
CA ILE A 4 1.05 6.22 -8.31
C ILE A 4 -0.44 5.88 -8.38
N LYS A 5 -0.87 4.96 -7.52
CA LYS A 5 -2.29 4.67 -7.31
C LYS A 5 -2.86 5.61 -6.25
N MET A 6 -2.15 5.75 -5.14
CA MET A 6 -2.64 6.49 -3.97
C MET A 6 -1.46 6.98 -3.13
N LYS A 7 -1.59 8.17 -2.59
CA LYS A 7 -0.79 8.67 -1.47
C LYS A 7 -1.74 9.25 -0.45
N ASN A 8 -1.62 8.82 0.79
CA ASN A 8 -2.49 9.27 1.86
C ASN A 8 -1.70 9.45 3.15
N ASN A 9 -2.13 10.41 3.95
CA ASN A 9 -1.66 10.59 5.31
C ASN A 9 -2.87 10.69 6.24
N THR A 10 -2.85 9.92 7.31
CA THR A 10 -3.92 9.94 8.31
C THR A 10 -3.30 10.09 9.67
N THR A 11 -3.60 11.20 10.34
CA THR A 11 -3.27 11.38 11.74
C THR A 11 -4.28 10.63 12.59
N LYS A 12 -3.77 9.74 13.45
CA LYS A 12 -4.55 8.98 14.42
C LYS A 12 -4.18 9.48 15.82
N PHE A 13 -5.20 9.61 16.65
CA PHE A 13 -5.09 10.01 18.05
C PHE A 13 -5.39 8.81 18.91
N VAL A 14 -4.57 8.56 19.91
CA VAL A 14 -4.79 7.54 20.93
C VAL A 14 -5.33 8.24 22.16
N TRP A 15 -6.49 7.79 22.62
CA TRP A 15 -7.20 8.36 23.75
C TRP A 15 -7.22 7.38 24.91
N ASP A 16 -7.03 7.90 26.13
CA ASP A 16 -7.27 7.20 27.39
C ASP A 16 -8.30 8.02 28.19
N GLY A 17 -9.56 7.58 28.15
CA GLY A 17 -10.70 8.40 28.57
C GLY A 17 -10.82 9.67 27.73
N ASP A 18 -10.93 10.82 28.41
CA ASP A 18 -11.01 12.15 27.76
C ASP A 18 -9.62 12.75 27.44
N ASN A 19 -8.54 12.06 27.78
CA ASN A 19 -7.17 12.55 27.57
C ASN A 19 -6.56 11.95 26.30
N CYS A 20 -6.04 12.80 25.42
CA CYS A 20 -5.21 12.35 24.30
C CYS A 20 -3.81 11.99 24.83
N VAL A 21 -3.43 10.72 24.73
CA VAL A 21 -2.17 10.20 25.29
C VAL A 21 -1.08 9.99 24.24
N ASP A 22 -1.44 9.82 22.97
CA ASP A 22 -0.48 9.66 21.89
C ASP A 22 -1.10 10.16 20.58
N LYS A 23 -0.25 10.55 19.64
CA LYS A 23 -0.63 11.00 18.30
C LYS A 23 0.41 10.51 17.32
N TYR A 24 -0.05 9.85 16.27
CA TYR A 24 0.83 9.39 15.21
C TYR A 24 0.20 9.62 13.84
N THR A 25 1.05 9.90 12.87
CA THR A 25 0.66 10.02 11.47
C THR A 25 1.06 8.75 10.74
N GLU A 26 0.07 8.11 10.13
CA GLU A 26 0.25 6.97 9.24
C GLU A 26 0.31 7.48 7.81
N LEU A 27 1.44 7.28 7.14
CA LEU A 27 1.64 7.55 5.73
C LEU A 27 1.43 6.25 4.98
N ILE A 28 0.65 6.28 3.90
CA ILE A 28 0.41 5.15 3.02
C ILE A 28 0.66 5.59 1.58
N GLU A 29 1.48 4.84 0.86
CA GLU A 29 1.68 5.02 -0.57
C GLU A 29 1.47 3.71 -1.32
N GLN A 30 0.67 3.76 -2.38
CA GLN A 30 0.33 2.61 -3.20
C GLN A 30 0.69 2.85 -4.67
N TYR A 31 1.21 1.81 -5.30
CA TYR A 31 1.78 1.87 -6.64
C TYR A 31 1.34 0.67 -7.48
N TYR A 32 1.17 0.92 -8.78
CA TYR A 32 1.09 -0.11 -9.81
C TYR A 32 2.40 -0.18 -10.58
N TYR A 33 2.77 -1.39 -10.97
CA TYR A 33 3.98 -1.68 -11.73
C TYR A 33 3.65 -2.47 -12.99
N ASP A 34 4.51 -2.33 -13.99
CA ASP A 34 4.37 -3.09 -15.24
C ASP A 34 5.08 -4.45 -15.13
N SER A 35 6.10 -4.56 -14.27
CA SER A 35 6.87 -5.79 -14.05
C SER A 35 7.14 -6.10 -12.58
N LYS A 36 7.52 -7.35 -12.31
CA LYS A 36 7.94 -7.80 -10.97
C LYS A 36 9.25 -7.15 -10.58
N GLU A 37 10.18 -7.06 -11.52
CA GLU A 37 11.53 -6.54 -11.33
C GLU A 37 11.47 -5.08 -10.87
N GLU A 38 10.63 -4.26 -11.51
CA GLU A 38 10.39 -2.87 -11.14
C GLU A 38 9.82 -2.75 -9.72
N ARG A 39 8.84 -3.60 -9.36
CA ARG A 39 8.31 -3.65 -7.99
C ARG A 39 9.40 -3.98 -6.98
N MET A 40 10.25 -4.97 -7.27
CA MET A 40 11.26 -5.46 -6.33
C MET A 40 12.38 -4.42 -6.13
N GLU A 41 12.75 -3.68 -7.17
CA GLU A 41 13.68 -2.56 -7.07
C GLU A 41 13.08 -1.43 -6.22
N HIS A 42 11.85 -1.01 -6.52
CA HIS A 42 11.18 0.03 -5.75
C HIS A 42 10.92 -0.38 -4.29
N LYS A 43 10.64 -1.67 -4.04
CA LYS A 43 10.53 -2.20 -2.67
C LYS A 43 11.80 -1.95 -1.86
N LYS A 44 12.98 -2.24 -2.43
CA LYS A 44 14.26 -2.01 -1.76
C LYS A 44 14.47 -0.52 -1.48
N GLU A 45 14.12 0.36 -2.43
CA GLU A 45 14.15 1.81 -2.25
C GLU A 45 13.27 2.24 -1.06
N MET A 46 12.01 1.78 -1.03
CA MET A 46 11.06 2.11 0.05
C MET A 46 11.55 1.61 1.42
N GLU A 47 12.02 0.36 1.51
CA GLU A 47 12.58 -0.22 2.74
C GLU A 47 13.81 0.56 3.21
N SER A 48 14.70 0.98 2.29
CA SER A 48 15.87 1.81 2.63
C SER A 48 15.48 3.20 3.16
N ASN A 49 14.33 3.72 2.73
CA ASN A 49 13.75 4.98 3.21
C ASN A 49 12.91 4.84 4.50
N GLY A 50 12.93 3.64 5.12
CA GLY A 50 12.22 3.34 6.36
C GLY A 50 10.71 3.15 6.19
N TRP A 51 10.26 2.77 4.99
CA TRP A 51 8.89 2.33 4.76
C TRP A 51 8.78 0.82 4.89
N ASN A 52 7.62 0.34 5.32
CA ASN A 52 7.32 -1.08 5.42
C ASN A 52 6.44 -1.51 4.24
N ASP A 53 6.75 -2.64 3.61
CA ASP A 53 5.91 -3.28 2.58
C ASP A 53 4.74 -4.01 3.25
N SER A 54 3.51 -3.79 2.77
CA SER A 54 2.32 -4.48 3.30
C SER A 54 2.27 -5.97 2.92
N GLY A 55 3.15 -6.40 2.02
CA GLY A 55 3.27 -7.78 1.56
C GLY A 55 2.31 -8.15 0.43
N GLN A 56 1.36 -7.29 0.07
CA GLN A 56 0.50 -7.51 -1.09
C GLN A 56 1.30 -7.30 -2.39
N VAL A 57 1.33 -8.33 -3.23
CA VAL A 57 2.17 -8.35 -4.45
C VAL A 57 1.37 -8.07 -5.72
N LYS A 58 0.09 -8.45 -5.73
CA LYS A 58 -0.81 -8.25 -6.85
C LYS A 58 -2.16 -7.74 -6.37
N GLU A 59 -2.78 -6.92 -7.19
CA GLU A 59 -4.14 -6.43 -6.99
C GLU A 59 -5.01 -6.87 -8.17
N MET A 60 -6.22 -7.31 -7.89
CA MET A 60 -7.23 -7.57 -8.91
C MET A 60 -7.92 -6.24 -9.24
N VAL A 61 -7.71 -5.76 -10.46
CA VAL A 61 -8.27 -4.47 -10.90
C VAL A 61 -9.61 -4.62 -11.63
N SER A 62 -9.88 -5.81 -12.16
CA SER A 62 -11.13 -6.11 -12.87
C SER A 62 -11.33 -7.62 -13.04
N GLY A 63 -12.48 -7.99 -13.59
CA GLY A 63 -12.86 -9.38 -13.83
C GLY A 63 -13.62 -9.98 -12.65
N SER A 64 -13.81 -11.29 -12.69
CA SER A 64 -14.51 -12.04 -11.64
C SER A 64 -13.75 -13.31 -11.29
N LEU A 65 -13.73 -13.63 -10.00
CA LEU A 65 -13.24 -14.91 -9.50
C LEU A 65 -14.30 -16.02 -9.58
N MET A 66 -15.53 -15.70 -9.99
CA MET A 66 -16.61 -16.68 -10.07
C MET A 66 -16.35 -17.72 -11.18
N PRO A 67 -16.54 -19.01 -10.90
CA PRO A 67 -16.51 -20.05 -11.92
C PRO A 67 -17.51 -19.75 -13.05
N GLY A 68 -17.04 -19.79 -14.30
CA GLY A 68 -17.87 -19.54 -15.49
C GLY A 68 -18.08 -18.06 -15.85
N ALA A 69 -17.44 -17.13 -15.15
CA ALA A 69 -17.47 -15.73 -15.53
C ALA A 69 -16.78 -15.49 -16.89
N LYS A 70 -17.42 -14.71 -17.76
CA LYS A 70 -16.89 -14.36 -19.09
C LYS A 70 -15.71 -13.37 -19.03
N ASN A 71 -15.53 -12.70 -17.89
CA ASN A 71 -14.47 -11.72 -17.65
C ASN A 71 -13.45 -12.29 -16.65
N PRO A 72 -12.36 -12.92 -17.12
CA PRO A 72 -11.35 -13.47 -16.24
C PRO A 72 -10.71 -12.38 -15.37
N PRO A 73 -10.21 -12.72 -14.17
CA PRO A 73 -9.60 -11.76 -13.27
C PRO A 73 -8.33 -11.17 -13.87
N VAL A 74 -8.24 -9.84 -13.88
CA VAL A 74 -7.05 -9.12 -14.34
C VAL A 74 -6.27 -8.66 -13.12
N HIS A 75 -5.02 -9.10 -13.05
CA HIS A 75 -4.11 -8.73 -11.98
C HIS A 75 -3.00 -7.82 -12.48
N VAL A 76 -2.67 -6.83 -11.66
CA VAL A 76 -1.52 -5.94 -11.88
C VAL A 76 -0.55 -6.08 -10.73
N TRP A 77 0.74 -5.84 -11.00
CA TRP A 77 1.74 -5.78 -9.95
C TRP A 77 1.46 -4.57 -9.06
N PHE A 78 1.44 -4.83 -7.76
CA PHE A 78 1.02 -3.87 -6.76
C PHE A 78 2.05 -3.80 -5.63
N GLY A 79 2.18 -2.61 -5.05
CA GLY A 79 2.97 -2.38 -3.84
C GLY A 79 2.28 -1.35 -2.99
N SER A 80 2.07 -1.68 -1.72
CA SER A 80 1.52 -0.78 -0.72
C SER A 80 2.52 -0.67 0.40
N TYR A 81 2.94 0.56 0.67
CA TYR A 81 3.97 0.87 1.64
C TYR A 81 3.39 1.77 2.71
N TYR A 82 3.77 1.53 3.95
CA TYR A 82 3.33 2.34 5.07
C TYR A 82 4.50 2.75 5.97
N LYS A 83 4.35 3.93 6.55
CA LYS A 83 5.30 4.47 7.52
C LYS A 83 4.52 5.17 8.62
N THR A 84 4.92 4.95 9.86
CA THR A 84 4.32 5.61 11.01
C THR A 84 5.30 6.64 11.56
N ILE A 85 4.84 7.87 11.75
CA ILE A 85 5.59 8.95 12.38
C ILE A 85 4.89 9.27 13.68
N ARG A 86 5.58 9.08 14.81
CA ARG A 86 5.11 9.51 16.13
C ARG A 86 5.67 10.90 16.43
N GLU A 87 4.84 11.77 17.00
CA GLU A 87 5.23 13.10 17.46
C GLU A 87 5.53 13.11 18.96
#